data_AF-A0A316K8Q6-F1
#
_entry.id   AF-A0A316K8Q6-F1
#
_cell.length_a   1.000
_cell.length_b   1.000
_cell.length_c   1.000
_cell.angle_alpha   90.00
_cell.angle_beta   90.00
_cell.angle_gamma   90.00
#
_symmetry.space_group_name_H-M   'P 1'
#
loop_
_entity.id
_entity.type
_entity.pdbx_description
1 polymer ?
#
loop_
_entity_poly.entity_id
_entity_poly.type
_entity_poly.pdbx_seq_one_letter_code
_entity_poly.pdbx_strand_id
1 'polypeptide(L)'
;MKKLLFTLALIFPLVGIAQDCQDFKTGTFRLKDEAGNYVPNYSIVRKKNLQIETIGENYIKTKVVWIDGCTYELILIKSDILDVPKGTVTRVKSTSTLEGGYKGAGTSEVTEGIVNFTMYKVD
;
A
#
# COMPACT_ATOMS: atom_id res chain seq x y z
N MET A 1 -14.45 -53.02 -30.71
CA MET A 1 -13.26 -52.54 -29.98
C MET A 1 -13.35 -51.03 -29.83
N LYS A 2 -13.88 -50.55 -28.70
CA LYS A 2 -14.14 -49.12 -28.46
C LYS A 2 -12.89 -48.54 -27.80
N LYS A 3 -12.06 -47.80 -28.55
CA LYS A 3 -10.88 -47.12 -28.02
C LYS A 3 -11.37 -45.99 -27.11
N LEU A 4 -11.32 -46.21 -25.80
CA LEU A 4 -11.59 -45.19 -24.80
C LEU A 4 -10.36 -44.28 -24.77
N LEU A 5 -10.43 -43.16 -25.50
CA LEU A 5 -9.43 -42.09 -25.42
C LEU A 5 -9.53 -41.46 -24.03
N PHE A 6 -8.55 -41.78 -23.20
CA PHE A 6 -8.38 -41.21 -21.86
C PHE A 6 -7.84 -39.79 -22.03
N THR A 7 -8.74 -38.80 -22.14
CA THR A 7 -8.37 -37.39 -22.16
C THR A 7 -7.91 -37.01 -20.75
N LEU A 8 -6.60 -37.08 -20.52
CA LEU A 8 -5.96 -36.59 -19.30
C LEU A 8 -6.07 -35.06 -19.30
N ALA A 9 -7.18 -34.56 -18.76
CA ALA A 9 -7.38 -33.14 -18.51
C ALA A 9 -6.31 -32.67 -17.52
N LEU A 10 -5.34 -31.95 -18.04
CA LEU A 10 -4.27 -31.29 -17.29
C LEU A 10 -4.93 -30.21 -16.43
N ILE A 11 -5.29 -30.56 -15.19
CA ILE A 11 -5.71 -29.59 -14.18
C ILE A 11 -4.45 -28.84 -13.76
N PHE A 12 -4.07 -27.82 -14.53
CA PHE A 12 -3.11 -26.84 -14.07
C PHE A 12 -3.75 -26.16 -12.85
N PRO A 13 -3.16 -26.26 -11.65
CA PRO A 13 -3.61 -25.41 -10.57
C PRO A 13 -3.39 -23.97 -11.04
N LEU A 14 -4.47 -23.19 -11.12
CA LEU A 14 -4.37 -21.74 -11.06
C LEU A 14 -3.70 -21.43 -9.73
N VAL A 15 -2.37 -21.39 -9.72
CA VAL A 15 -1.62 -20.76 -8.64
C VAL A 15 -1.95 -19.29 -8.80
N GLY A 16 -3.07 -18.87 -8.18
CA GLY A 16 -3.38 -17.46 -8.03
C GLY A 16 -2.15 -16.84 -7.39
N ILE A 17 -1.49 -15.94 -8.11
CA ILE A 17 -0.32 -15.24 -7.61
C ILE A 17 -0.80 -14.49 -6.37
N ALA A 18 -0.52 -15.02 -5.18
CA ALA A 18 -0.88 -14.38 -3.95
C ALA A 18 -0.12 -13.05 -3.90
N GLN A 19 -0.86 -11.97 -3.64
CA GLN A 19 -0.27 -10.64 -3.54
C GLN A 19 0.67 -10.61 -2.33
N ASP A 20 1.99 -10.56 -2.57
CA ASP A 20 2.98 -10.49 -1.49
C ASP A 20 3.27 -9.04 -1.10
N CYS A 21 2.71 -8.64 0.04
CA CYS A 21 2.87 -7.30 0.60
C CYS A 21 3.90 -7.23 1.73
N GLN A 22 4.56 -8.35 2.09
CA GLN A 22 5.47 -8.38 3.25
C GLN A 22 6.64 -7.42 3.09
N ASP A 23 7.18 -7.29 1.88
CA ASP A 23 8.32 -6.42 1.56
C ASP A 23 8.04 -4.93 1.76
N PHE A 24 6.75 -4.54 1.80
CA PHE A 24 6.30 -3.16 1.93
C PHE A 24 5.91 -2.78 3.36
N LYS A 25 6.05 -3.70 4.33
CA LYS A 25 5.76 -3.42 5.75
C LYS A 25 6.72 -2.42 6.38
N THR A 26 7.94 -2.33 5.84
CA THR A 26 8.95 -1.36 6.25
C THR A 26 9.77 -0.92 5.04
N GLY A 27 10.36 0.27 5.13
CA GLY A 27 11.26 0.81 4.12
C GLY A 27 11.05 2.30 3.90
N THR A 28 11.72 2.81 2.88
CA THR A 28 11.58 4.17 2.38
C THR A 28 10.82 4.13 1.08
N PHE A 29 9.78 4.96 0.94
CA PHE A 29 8.89 4.95 -0.22
C PHE A 29 8.78 6.33 -0.85
N ARG A 30 8.52 6.33 -2.16
CA ARG A 30 8.15 7.52 -2.94
C ARG A 30 6.91 7.22 -3.76
N LEU A 31 6.05 8.23 -3.94
CA LEU A 31 4.86 8.13 -4.78
C LEU A 31 5.21 8.48 -6.21
N LYS A 32 4.50 7.86 -7.15
CA LYS A 32 4.41 8.34 -8.53
C LYS A 32 3.08 9.04 -8.78
N ASP A 33 3.12 10.12 -9.55
CA ASP A 33 1.94 10.79 -10.09
C ASP A 33 1.32 10.00 -11.25
N GLU A 34 0.23 10.52 -11.82
CA GLU A 34 -0.48 9.89 -12.94
C GLU A 34 0.37 9.81 -14.22
N ALA A 35 1.34 10.71 -14.37
CA ALA A 35 2.30 10.71 -15.47
C ALA A 35 3.48 9.74 -15.25
N GLY A 36 3.54 9.09 -14.09
CA GLY A 36 4.59 8.13 -13.72
C GLY A 36 5.87 8.78 -13.19
N ASN A 37 5.87 10.08 -12.90
CA ASN A 37 7.00 10.78 -12.29
C ASN A 37 6.95 10.67 -10.78
N TYR A 38 8.10 10.64 -10.12
CA TYR A 38 8.14 10.70 -8.66
C TYR A 38 7.65 12.06 -8.17
N VAL A 39 6.74 12.04 -7.20
CA VAL A 39 6.27 13.26 -6.54
C VAL A 39 7.48 13.96 -5.90
N PRO A 40 7.77 15.22 -6.28
CA PRO A 40 8.92 15.95 -5.77
C PRO A 40 8.73 16.28 -4.29
N ASN A 41 9.82 16.27 -3.52
CA ASN A 41 9.85 16.62 -2.10
C ASN A 41 8.90 15.80 -1.20
N TYR A 42 8.35 14.69 -1.71
CA TYR A 42 7.53 13.76 -0.96
C TYR A 42 8.29 12.46 -0.70
N SER A 43 8.33 12.03 0.55
CA SER A 43 8.86 10.71 0.93
C SER A 43 8.11 10.12 2.11
N ILE A 44 8.10 8.79 2.20
CA ILE A 44 7.56 8.05 3.35
C ILE A 44 8.66 7.20 3.93
N VAL A 45 8.89 7.31 5.24
CA VAL A 45 9.71 6.34 5.97
C VAL A 45 8.79 5.53 6.86
N ARG A 46 8.69 4.23 6.61
CA ARG A 46 7.87 3.29 7.38
C ARG A 46 8.77 2.33 8.16
N LYS A 47 8.61 2.33 9.47
CA LYS A 47 9.14 1.34 10.41
C LYS A 47 7.98 0.47 10.92
N LYS A 48 8.30 -0.56 11.72
CA LYS A 48 7.33 -1.57 12.20
C LYS A 48 5.98 -1.00 12.66
N ASN A 49 5.99 0.05 13.48
CA ASN A 49 4.79 0.63 14.08
C ASN A 49 4.66 2.15 13.87
N LEU A 50 5.48 2.73 13.00
CA LEU A 50 5.57 4.17 12.81
C LEU A 50 5.81 4.50 11.34
N GLN A 51 5.07 5.47 10.82
CA GLN A 51 5.28 6.06 9.51
C GLN A 51 5.45 7.57 9.65
N ILE A 52 6.40 8.12 8.91
CA ILE A 52 6.62 9.55 8.77
C ILE A 52 6.58 9.87 7.28
N GLU A 53 5.65 10.73 6.88
CA GLU A 53 5.57 11.30 5.54
C GLU A 53 6.15 12.71 5.60
N THR A 54 7.06 13.04 4.69
CA THR A 54 7.69 14.37 4.62
C THR A 54 7.32 15.03 3.31
N ILE A 55 6.88 16.28 3.37
CA ILE A 55 6.48 17.13 2.23
C ILE A 55 7.22 18.46 2.39
N GLY A 56 8.35 18.60 1.69
CA GLY A 56 9.25 19.73 1.90
C GLY A 56 9.77 19.74 3.34
N GLU A 57 9.50 20.82 4.08
CA GLU A 57 9.88 20.97 5.50
C GLU A 57 8.83 20.45 6.49
N ASN A 58 7.62 20.14 6.01
CA ASN A 58 6.50 19.70 6.82
C ASN A 58 6.42 18.17 6.87
N TYR A 59 5.74 17.63 7.89
CA TYR A 59 5.55 16.18 8.01
C TYR A 59 4.18 15.77 8.55
N ILE A 60 3.88 14.49 8.33
CA ILE A 60 2.78 13.75 8.93
C ILE A 60 3.37 12.54 9.64
N LYS A 61 3.06 12.37 10.92
CA LYS A 61 3.51 11.25 11.75
C LYS A 61 2.31 10.40 12.14
N THR A 62 2.37 9.12 11.82
CA THR A 62 1.29 8.16 12.06
C THR A 62 1.81 6.88 12.72
N LYS A 63 0.99 6.27 13.57
CA LYS A 63 1.20 4.89 14.04
C LYS A 63 0.71 3.96 12.95
N VAL A 64 1.49 2.92 12.65
CA VAL A 64 1.13 1.88 11.68
C VAL A 64 0.61 0.65 12.42
N VAL A 65 -0.56 0.16 12.03
CA VAL A 65 -1.13 -1.10 12.53
C VAL A 65 -1.51 -1.98 11.35
N TRP A 66 -0.82 -3.10 11.16
CA TRP A 66 -1.17 -4.06 10.12
C TRP A 66 -2.37 -4.89 10.58
N ILE A 67 -3.43 -4.89 9.77
CA ILE A 67 -4.62 -5.71 9.98
C ILE A 67 -4.38 -7.11 9.40
N ASP A 68 -3.78 -7.16 8.21
CA ASP A 68 -3.45 -8.40 7.50
C ASP A 68 -2.15 -8.22 6.68
N GLY A 69 -1.92 -9.08 5.68
CA GLY A 69 -0.75 -9.00 4.82
C GLY A 69 -0.65 -7.69 4.01
N CYS A 70 -1.79 -7.18 3.53
CA CYS A 70 -1.88 -6.10 2.54
C CYS A 70 -2.73 -4.90 3.00
N THR A 71 -3.33 -4.98 4.18
CA THR A 71 -4.15 -3.92 4.77
C THR A 71 -3.54 -3.44 6.08
N TYR A 72 -3.45 -2.12 6.24
CA TYR A 72 -2.97 -1.48 7.46
C TYR A 72 -3.73 -0.20 7.76
N GLU A 73 -3.63 0.26 9.00
CA GLU A 73 -4.15 1.54 9.45
C GLU A 73 -3.00 2.50 9.74
N LEU A 74 -3.21 3.75 9.36
CA LEU A 74 -2.41 4.90 9.76
C LEU A 74 -3.22 5.71 10.75
N ILE A 75 -2.78 5.72 12.00
CA ILE A 75 -3.44 6.46 13.08
C ILE A 75 -2.66 7.74 13.31
N LEU A 76 -3.29 8.89 13.10
CA LEU A 76 -2.64 10.19 13.20
C LEU A 76 -2.08 10.46 14.59
N ILE A 77 -0.77 10.71 14.68
CA ILE A 77 -0.09 11.14 15.91
C ILE A 77 0.08 12.66 15.92
N LYS A 78 0.58 13.21 14.82
CA LYS A 78 0.85 14.64 14.62
C LYS A 78 0.95 14.94 13.12
N SER A 79 0.51 16.13 12.70
CA SER A 79 0.71 16.64 11.35
C SER A 79 0.97 18.14 11.41
N ASP A 80 1.82 18.63 10.54
CA ASP A 80 2.00 20.08 10.29
C ASP A 80 1.14 20.55 9.09
N ILE A 81 0.41 19.62 8.44
CA ILE A 81 -0.28 19.84 7.15
C ILE A 81 -1.77 19.54 7.23
N LEU A 82 -2.14 18.47 7.94
CA LEU A 82 -3.52 18.01 8.06
C LEU A 82 -4.16 18.65 9.28
N ASP A 83 -5.25 19.38 9.04
CA ASP A 83 -6.13 19.88 10.10
C ASP A 83 -7.25 18.88 10.40
N VAL A 84 -6.86 17.73 10.96
CA VAL A 84 -7.79 16.68 11.40
C VAL A 84 -7.45 16.22 12.82
N PRO A 85 -8.44 15.72 13.59
CA PRO A 85 -8.20 15.32 14.97
C PRO A 85 -7.09 14.27 15.10
N LYS A 86 -6.26 14.41 16.13
CA LYS A 86 -5.32 13.34 16.53
C LYS A 86 -6.10 12.05 16.78
N GLY A 87 -5.55 10.93 16.32
CA GLY A 87 -6.22 9.63 16.38
C GLY A 87 -7.10 9.33 15.18
N THR A 88 -7.27 10.27 14.23
CA THR A 88 -7.90 9.99 12.94
C THR A 88 -7.25 8.77 12.29
N VAL A 89 -8.08 7.84 11.83
CA VAL A 89 -7.65 6.58 11.22
C VAL A 89 -7.83 6.66 9.72
N THR A 90 -6.75 6.39 8.99
CA THR A 90 -6.80 6.13 7.55
C THR A 90 -6.51 4.65 7.34
N ARG A 91 -7.48 3.92 6.78
CA ARG A 91 -7.30 2.52 6.39
C ARG A 91 -6.73 2.48 4.98
N VAL A 92 -5.63 1.77 4.82
CA VAL A 92 -4.91 1.63 3.57
C VAL A 92 -4.92 0.17 3.14
N LYS A 93 -5.31 -0.08 1.89
CA LYS A 93 -5.28 -1.40 1.26
C LYS A 93 -4.38 -1.36 0.04
N SER A 94 -3.39 -2.25 -0.01
CA SER A 94 -2.65 -2.54 -1.24
C SER A 94 -3.58 -3.28 -2.20
N THR A 95 -3.81 -2.72 -3.38
CA THR A 95 -4.76 -3.26 -4.38
C THR A 95 -4.06 -4.08 -5.46
N SER A 96 -2.77 -3.85 -5.71
CA SER A 96 -1.93 -4.69 -6.57
C SER A 96 -0.45 -4.45 -6.28
N THR A 97 0.36 -5.50 -6.32
CA THR A 97 1.83 -5.40 -6.23
C THR A 97 2.46 -5.18 -7.60
N LEU A 98 3.59 -4.48 -7.61
CA LEU A 98 4.42 -4.17 -8.75
C LEU A 98 5.86 -4.58 -8.42
N GLU A 99 6.71 -4.68 -9.43
CA GLU A 99 8.15 -4.80 -9.19
C GLU A 99 8.65 -3.57 -8.40
N GLY A 100 9.13 -3.79 -7.18
CA GLY A 100 9.62 -2.73 -6.29
C GLY A 100 8.55 -1.80 -5.70
N GLY A 101 7.25 -2.08 -5.86
CA GLY A 101 6.20 -1.18 -5.40
C GLY A 101 4.81 -1.78 -5.32
N TYR A 102 3.81 -0.94 -5.06
CA TYR A 102 2.40 -1.34 -5.08
C TYR A 102 1.47 -0.15 -5.36
N LYS A 103 0.29 -0.47 -5.89
CA LYS A 103 -0.86 0.42 -5.94
C LYS A 103 -1.69 0.23 -4.68
N GLY A 104 -2.21 1.32 -4.12
CA GLY A 104 -3.03 1.26 -2.93
C GLY A 104 -4.15 2.29 -2.93
N ALA A 105 -5.08 2.07 -2.01
CA ALA A 105 -6.22 2.94 -1.77
C ALA A 105 -6.32 3.24 -0.27
N GLY A 106 -6.46 4.51 0.07
CA GLY A 106 -6.68 5.02 1.42
C GLY A 106 -8.11 5.51 1.60
N THR A 107 -8.73 5.17 2.74
CA THR A 107 -10.04 5.68 3.16
C THR A 107 -9.99 6.16 4.61
N SER A 108 -10.77 7.18 4.96
CA SER A 108 -10.93 7.65 6.33
C SER A 108 -12.38 8.06 6.57
N GLU A 109 -12.83 8.00 7.81
CA GLU A 109 -14.20 8.39 8.19
C GLU A 109 -14.39 9.92 8.18
N VAL A 110 -13.30 10.69 8.26
CA VAL A 110 -13.34 12.16 8.35
C VAL A 110 -13.11 12.87 7.02
N THR A 111 -12.73 12.14 5.98
CA THR A 111 -12.53 12.68 4.62
C THR A 111 -13.37 11.88 3.64
N GLU A 112 -14.20 12.55 2.87
CA GLU A 112 -15.01 11.90 1.84
C GLU A 112 -14.13 11.46 0.67
N GLY A 113 -14.34 10.23 0.19
CA GLY A 113 -13.68 9.68 -1.00
C GLY A 113 -12.60 8.64 -0.72
N ILE A 114 -12.01 8.15 -1.82
CA ILE A 114 -10.94 7.16 -1.82
C ILE A 114 -9.70 7.82 -2.43
N VAL A 115 -8.60 7.85 -1.68
CA VAL A 115 -7.31 8.33 -2.18
C VAL A 115 -6.56 7.16 -2.78
N ASN A 116 -6.44 7.14 -4.10
CA ASN A 116 -5.63 6.15 -4.80
C ASN A 116 -4.19 6.65 -4.96
N PHE A 117 -3.21 5.75 -4.83
CA PHE A 117 -1.80 6.09 -4.99
C PHE A 117 -1.02 4.92 -5.58
N THR A 118 0.13 5.23 -6.15
CA THR A 118 1.16 4.24 -6.51
C THR A 118 2.44 4.60 -5.77
N MET A 119 2.99 3.66 -4.99
CA MET A 119 4.25 3.88 -4.27
C MET A 119 5.29 2.81 -4.59
N TYR A 120 6.56 3.22 -4.57
CA TYR A 120 7.71 2.36 -4.78
C TYR A 120 8.64 2.46 -3.59
N LYS A 121 9.21 1.33 -3.20
CA LYS A 121 10.29 1.26 -2.22
C LYS A 121 11.59 1.70 -2.89
N VAL A 122 12.42 2.47 -2.18
CA VAL A 122 13.62 3.12 -2.76
C VAL A 122 14.89 2.91 -1.93
N ASP A 123 14.85 2.02 -0.95
CA ASP A 123 15.99 1.59 -0.14
C ASP A 123 16.37 0.12 -0.35
#